data_AF-A0A1Y0C1V6-F1
#
_entry.id   AF-A0A1Y0C1V6-F1
#
_cell.length_a   1.000
_cell.length_b   1.000
_cell.length_c   1.000
_cell.angle_alpha   90.00
_cell.angle_beta   90.00
_cell.angle_gamma   90.00
#
_symmetry.space_group_name_H-M   'P 1'
#
loop_
_entity.id
_entity.type
_entity.pdbx_description
1 polymer ?
#
loop_
_entity_poly.entity_id
_entity_poly.type
_entity_poly.pdbx_seq_one_letter_code
_entity_poly.pdbx_strand_id
1 'polypeptide(L)'
;MTQKLVKVQEFDRSTLLDIWLDGFTSGLTTAAQNLSGCGGDMADKFADDVVIGIKKDPAAMETIRREVFERVTGMFDANEATRELTVNIEEGGPA
;
A
#
# COMPACT_ATOMS: atom_id res chain seq x y z
N MET A 1 -13.62 13.15 -33.75
CA MET A 1 -13.01 13.18 -32.42
C MET A 1 -14.04 12.67 -31.42
N THR A 2 -13.81 11.52 -30.79
CA THR A 2 -14.74 10.97 -29.80
C THR A 2 -14.10 11.12 -28.44
N GLN A 3 -14.56 12.09 -27.65
CA GLN A 3 -14.07 12.28 -26.28
C GLN A 3 -14.69 11.23 -25.36
N LYS A 4 -13.88 10.34 -24.81
CA LYS A 4 -14.29 9.40 -23.77
C LYS A 4 -14.05 10.06 -22.41
N LEU A 5 -15.12 10.39 -21.70
CA LEU A 5 -15.06 10.93 -20.34
C LEU A 5 -14.57 9.83 -19.38
N VAL A 6 -13.30 9.91 -18.99
CA VAL A 6 -12.71 9.05 -17.95
C VAL A 6 -12.87 9.76 -16.61
N LYS A 7 -13.63 9.17 -15.70
CA LYS A 7 -13.72 9.63 -14.31
C LYS A 7 -12.49 9.12 -13.56
N VAL A 8 -11.52 10.00 -13.33
CA VAL A 8 -10.40 9.73 -12.43
C VAL A 8 -10.85 10.10 -11.03
N GLN A 9 -11.00 9.11 -10.16
CA GLN A 9 -11.24 9.34 -8.74
C GLN A 9 -9.88 9.39 -8.05
N GLU A 10 -9.63 10.48 -7.31
CA GLU A 10 -8.41 10.61 -6.52
C GLU A 10 -8.43 9.51 -5.46
N PHE A 11 -7.54 8.54 -5.60
CA PHE A 11 -7.51 7.37 -4.74
C PHE A 11 -6.73 7.72 -3.46
N ASP A 12 -7.42 7.70 -2.32
CA ASP A 12 -6.80 8.01 -1.04
C ASP A 12 -5.81 6.91 -0.65
N ARG A 13 -4.52 7.22 -0.78
CA ARG A 13 -3.42 6.31 -0.45
C ARG A 13 -3.41 5.91 1.03
N SER A 14 -4.04 6.69 1.91
CA SER A 14 -4.12 6.36 3.34
C SER A 14 -4.95 5.11 3.60
N THR A 15 -6.03 4.91 2.82
CA THR A 15 -6.92 3.75 2.98
C THR A 15 -6.19 2.42 2.70
N LEU A 16 -5.27 2.38 1.73
CA LEU A 16 -4.48 1.17 1.46
C LEU A 16 -3.53 0.84 2.61
N LEU A 17 -2.97 1.87 3.23
CA LEU A 17 -2.05 1.71 4.34
C LEU A 17 -2.79 1.17 5.56
N ASP A 18 -4.00 1.65 5.83
CA ASP A 18 -4.84 1.14 6.91
C ASP A 18 -5.23 -0.32 6.68
N ILE A 19 -5.70 -0.67 5.48
CA ILE A 19 -6.02 -2.06 5.12
C ILE A 19 -4.80 -2.98 5.31
N TRP A 20 -3.63 -2.52 4.89
CA TRP A 20 -2.40 -3.29 5.06
C TRP A 20 -2.04 -3.47 6.53
N LEU A 21 -2.14 -2.42 7.34
CA LEU A 21 -1.84 -2.47 8.77
C LEU A 21 -2.82 -3.36 9.53
N ASP A 22 -4.11 -3.35 9.19
CA ASP A 22 -5.11 -4.24 9.78
C ASP A 22 -4.78 -5.71 9.48
N GLY A 23 -4.45 -6.01 8.21
CA GLY A 23 -4.01 -7.33 7.78
C GLY A 23 -2.74 -7.77 8.52
N PHE A 24 -1.75 -6.89 8.61
CA PHE A 24 -0.51 -7.16 9.33
C PHE A 24 -0.73 -7.43 10.83
N THR A 25 -1.58 -6.64 11.50
CA THR A 25 -1.93 -6.79 12.92
C THR A 25 -2.59 -8.14 13.18
N SER A 26 -3.58 -8.51 12.35
CA SER A 26 -4.27 -9.80 12.48
C SER A 26 -3.35 -11.00 12.22
N GLY A 27 -2.43 -10.87 11.26
CA GLY A 27 -1.40 -11.86 10.97
C GLY A 27 -0.42 -12.04 12.13
N LEU A 28 0.05 -10.95 12.74
CA LEU A 28 0.91 -11.00 13.92
C LEU A 28 0.23 -11.65 15.11
N THR A 29 -1.03 -11.32 15.35
CA THR A 29 -1.84 -11.95 16.40
C THR A 29 -1.90 -13.47 16.20
N THR A 30 -2.25 -13.89 14.99
CA THR A 30 -2.32 -15.30 14.61
C THR A 30 -0.97 -16.01 14.75
N ALA A 31 0.11 -15.34 14.33
CA ALA A 31 1.46 -15.89 14.44
C ALA A 31 1.89 -16.02 15.91
N ALA A 32 1.61 -15.02 16.75
CA ALA A 32 1.91 -15.06 18.17
C ALA A 32 1.18 -16.22 18.85
N GLN A 33 -0.12 -16.38 18.62
CA GLN A 33 -0.89 -17.51 19.18
C GLN A 33 -0.33 -18.87 18.74
N ASN A 34 -0.07 -19.05 17.44
CA ASN A 34 0.27 -20.37 16.90
C ASN A 34 1.74 -20.75 17.07
N LEU A 35 2.66 -19.78 17.02
CA LEU A 35 4.10 -20.05 17.07
C LEU A 35 4.66 -19.97 18.49
N SER A 36 4.13 -19.06 19.32
CA SER A 36 4.62 -18.88 20.70
C SER A 36 3.73 -19.53 21.75
N GLY A 37 2.51 -19.96 21.38
CA GLY A 37 1.55 -20.56 22.30
C GLY A 37 1.02 -19.59 23.36
N CYS A 38 1.16 -18.27 23.14
CA CYS A 38 0.66 -17.26 24.06
C CYS A 38 -0.87 -17.14 23.99
N GLY A 39 -1.48 -16.70 25.10
CA GLY A 39 -2.93 -16.47 25.17
C GLY A 39 -3.39 -15.32 24.28
N GLY A 40 -4.68 -15.31 23.92
CA GLY A 40 -5.26 -14.34 22.98
C GLY A 40 -4.95 -12.88 23.33
N ASP A 41 -5.26 -12.47 24.56
CA ASP A 41 -5.00 -11.11 25.04
C ASP A 41 -3.53 -10.68 24.95
N MET A 42 -2.60 -11.64 25.13
CA MET A 42 -1.16 -11.38 25.02
C MET A 42 -0.73 -11.26 23.56
N ALA A 43 -1.31 -12.06 22.67
CA ALA A 43 -1.07 -11.98 21.23
C ALA A 43 -1.58 -10.67 20.64
N ASP A 44 -2.80 -10.26 21.02
CA ASP A 44 -3.41 -8.99 20.59
C ASP A 44 -2.55 -7.81 21.03
N LYS A 45 -2.19 -7.78 22.33
CA LYS A 45 -1.33 -6.73 22.87
C LYS A 45 0.03 -6.67 22.16
N PHE A 46 0.63 -7.83 21.88
CA PHE A 46 1.90 -7.88 21.15
C PHE A 46 1.76 -7.29 19.74
N ALA A 47 0.71 -7.66 19.00
CA ALA A 47 0.46 -7.14 17.67
C ALA A 47 0.24 -5.61 17.68
N ASP A 48 -0.56 -5.11 18.63
CA ASP A 48 -0.79 -3.68 18.83
C ASP A 48 0.49 -2.92 19.15
N ASP A 49 1.33 -3.44 20.06
CA ASP A 49 2.60 -2.81 20.44
C ASP A 49 3.56 -2.70 19.24
N VAL A 50 3.62 -3.74 18.40
CA VAL A 50 4.43 -3.71 17.16
C VAL A 50 3.90 -2.69 16.17
N VAL A 51 2.58 -2.65 15.94
CA VAL A 51 1.94 -1.73 15.00
C VAL A 51 2.10 -0.28 15.45
N ILE A 52 1.99 0.00 16.76
CA ILE A 52 2.29 1.31 17.33
C ILE A 52 3.76 1.68 17.08
N GLY A 53 4.68 0.72 17.22
CA GLY A 53 6.10 0.91 16.90
C GLY A 53 6.30 1.32 15.44
N ILE A 54 5.69 0.60 14.51
CA ILE A 54 5.74 0.90 13.07
C ILE A 54 5.18 2.30 12.80
N LYS A 55 4.00 2.64 13.32
CA LYS A 55 3.35 3.95 13.13
C LYS A 55 4.18 5.12 13.66
N LYS A 56 5.04 4.89 14.67
CA LYS A 56 5.94 5.89 15.24
C LYS A 56 7.25 6.06 14.47
N ASP A 57 7.58 5.15 13.56
CA ASP A 57 8.77 5.23 12.73
C ASP A 57 8.41 5.77 11.33
N PRO A 58 8.79 7.03 11.01
CA PRO A 58 8.50 7.63 9.71
C PRO A 58 9.14 6.89 8.54
N ALA A 59 10.32 6.28 8.73
CA ALA A 59 11.04 5.58 7.67
C ALA A 59 10.38 4.22 7.36
N ALA A 60 9.93 3.52 8.40
CA ALA A 60 9.14 2.30 8.24
C ALA A 60 7.81 2.61 7.52
N MET A 61 7.09 3.64 7.97
CA MET A 61 5.83 4.04 7.37
C MET A 61 5.96 4.46 5.90
N GLU A 62 7.03 5.17 5.54
CA GLU A 62 7.27 5.54 4.15
C GLU A 62 7.62 4.34 3.28
N THR A 63 8.43 3.42 3.81
CA THR A 63 8.76 2.17 3.10
C THR A 63 7.51 1.35 2.83
N ILE A 64 6.65 1.18 3.83
CA ILE A 64 5.38 0.46 3.69
C ILE A 64 4.46 1.19 2.71
N ARG A 65 4.32 2.52 2.81
CA ARG A 65 3.49 3.32 1.89
C ARG A 65 3.90 3.11 0.44
N ARG A 66 5.19 3.23 0.12
CA ARG A 66 5.73 2.99 -1.21
C ARG A 66 5.43 1.57 -1.67
N GLU A 67 5.81 0.58 -0.86
CA GLU A 67 5.66 -0.83 -1.20
C GLU A 67 4.21 -1.28 -1.41
N VAL A 68 3.29 -0.78 -0.60
CA VAL A 68 1.85 -1.06 -0.74
C VAL A 68 1.31 -0.40 -2.00
N PHE A 69 1.65 0.87 -2.23
CA PHE A 69 1.22 1.61 -3.43
C PHE A 69 1.71 0.92 -4.71
N GLU A 70 2.98 0.55 -4.78
CA GLU A 70 3.58 -0.11 -5.94
C GLU A 70 2.91 -1.44 -6.26
N ARG A 71 2.64 -2.26 -5.24
CA ARG A 71 2.02 -3.58 -5.43
C ARG A 71 0.55 -3.50 -5.83
N VAL A 72 -0.20 -2.53 -5.29
CA VAL A 72 -1.64 -2.40 -5.56
C VAL A 72 -1.90 -1.76 -6.92
N THR A 73 -1.12 -0.73 -7.27
CA THR A 73 -1.34 0.03 -8.50
C THR A 73 -0.52 -0.49 -9.69
N GLY A 74 0.54 -1.27 -9.42
CA GLY A 74 1.55 -1.61 -10.42
C GLY A 74 2.40 -0.41 -10.87
N MET A 75 2.16 0.77 -10.29
CA MET A 75 2.91 1.99 -10.58
C MET A 75 4.06 2.10 -9.59
N PHE A 76 5.28 2.23 -10.11
CA PHE A 76 6.40 2.64 -9.27
C PHE A 76 6.11 4.02 -8.71
N ASP A 77 6.24 4.20 -7.39
CA ASP A 77 6.03 5.53 -6.81
C ASP A 77 7.11 6.45 -7.39
N ALA A 78 6.67 7.45 -8.14
CA ALA A 78 7.57 8.38 -8.79
C ALA A 78 8.18 9.26 -7.70
N ASN A 79 9.38 8.90 -7.27
CA ASN A 79 10.29 9.85 -6.66
C ASN A 79 10.44 11.05 -7.64
N GLU A 80 10.83 12.25 -7.19
CA GLU A 80 11.00 13.43 -8.07
C GLU A 80 11.89 13.18 -9.32
N ALA A 81 12.68 12.08 -9.31
CA ALA A 81 13.49 11.60 -10.41
C ALA A 81 12.72 10.86 -11.53
N THR A 82 11.50 10.38 -11.29
CA THR A 82 10.70 9.60 -12.24
C THR A 82 9.61 10.50 -12.84
N ARG A 83 9.99 11.32 -13.83
CA ARG A 83 9.04 12.17 -14.56
C ARG A 83 8.13 11.34 -15.46
N GLU A 84 6.85 11.69 -15.48
CA GLU A 84 5.85 11.16 -16.40
C GLU A 84 6.30 11.36 -17.87
N LEU A 85 6.19 10.31 -18.67
CA LEU A 85 6.43 10.35 -20.11
C LEU A 85 5.09 10.58 -20.83
N THR A 86 4.95 11.72 -21.47
CA THR A 86 3.83 11.97 -22.39
C THR A 86 4.04 11.16 -23.67
N VAL A 87 3.28 10.09 -23.84
CA VAL A 87 3.30 9.29 -25.06
C VAL A 87 2.22 9.79 -26.02
N ASN A 88 2.65 10.40 -27.13
CA ASN A 88 1.77 10.68 -28.26
C ASN A 88 1.65 9.40 -29.09
N ILE A 89 0.48 8.77 -29.06
CA ILE A 89 0.19 7.61 -29.91
C ILE A 89 -0.38 8.15 -31.22
N GLU A 90 0.41 8.09 -32.30
CA GLU A 90 -0.10 8.28 -33.65
C GLU A 90 -0.85 7.02 -34.06
N GLU A 91 -2.15 7.13 -34.34
CA GLU A 91 -2.91 6.05 -34.97
C GLU A 91 -2.35 5.84 -36.38
N GLY A 92 -1.56 4.77 -36.55
CA GLY A 92 -1.18 4.29 -37.86
C GLY A 92 -2.42 3.98 -38.68
N GLY A 93 -2.69 4.82 -39.68
CA GLY A 93 -3.76 4.60 -40.65
C GLY A 93 -3.52 3.32 -41.48
N PRO A 94 -4.58 2.67 -41.98
CA PRO A 94 -4.44 1.43 -42.74
C PRO A 94 -3.72 1.68 -44.06
N ALA A 95 -2.79 0.79 -44.40
CA ALA A 95 -2.19 0.67 -45.73
C ALA A 95 -3.21 0.15 -46.76
#